data_AF-A0A372DYZ9-F1
#
_entry.id   AF-A0A372DYZ9-F1
#
_cell.length_a   1.000
_cell.length_b   1.000
_cell.length_c   1.000
_cell.angle_alpha   90.00
_cell.angle_beta   90.00
_cell.angle_gamma   90.00
#
_symmetry.space_group_name_H-M   'P 1'
#
loop_
_entity.id
_entity.type
_entity.pdbx_description
1 polymer ?
#
loop_
_entity_poly.entity_id
_entity_poly.type
_entity_poly.pdbx_seq_one_letter_code
_entity_poly.pdbx_strand_id
1 'polypeptide(L)'
;MPQNILFFGDSLTAGYQLPASASFPSRIQEKIDALSLPYKAHNYGVSGETSAGGRQRLPTVLARFPQLEVFVLELGANDGLRGMPVRETTQNLQFILDEVKRAHPQARRVLVGLEFPFDLGPLATLGGGRFGHYAHEFNALFRQLADQNEVDFVPFLLHGVIGQRHLNLPDGVHPNAEGQKLLADNVWQVLRGVLEPQRP
;
A
#
# COMPACT_ATOMS: atom_id res chain seq x y z
N MET A 1 -12.69 -21.94 8.04
CA MET A 1 -12.54 -21.08 6.85
C MET A 1 -11.33 -20.20 7.07
N PRO A 2 -10.52 -19.91 6.04
CA PRO A 2 -9.36 -19.03 6.22
C PRO A 2 -9.81 -17.62 6.64
N GLN A 3 -8.98 -16.96 7.45
CA GLN A 3 -9.11 -15.57 7.88
C GLN A 3 -8.74 -14.62 6.73
N ASN A 4 -9.45 -13.52 6.58
CA ASN A 4 -9.30 -12.63 5.44
C ASN A 4 -8.23 -11.56 5.68
N ILE A 5 -7.35 -11.40 4.69
CA ILE A 5 -6.44 -10.27 4.54
C ILE A 5 -6.89 -9.48 3.32
N LEU A 6 -7.25 -8.22 3.49
CA LEU A 6 -7.66 -7.34 2.40
C LEU A 6 -6.51 -6.41 2.03
N PHE A 7 -5.98 -6.55 0.82
CA PHE A 7 -5.03 -5.62 0.22
C PHE A 7 -5.78 -4.57 -0.58
N PHE A 8 -5.90 -3.37 -0.02
CA PHE A 8 -6.65 -2.27 -0.58
C PHE A 8 -5.68 -1.19 -1.08
N GLY A 9 -5.58 -1.05 -2.40
CA GLY A 9 -4.62 -0.13 -2.99
C GLY A 9 -4.80 0.18 -4.46
N ASP A 10 -3.73 0.61 -5.12
CA ASP A 10 -3.77 1.09 -6.50
C ASP A 10 -3.19 0.09 -7.54
N SER A 11 -2.50 0.57 -8.58
CA SER A 11 -1.81 -0.24 -9.58
C SER A 11 -0.67 -1.08 -9.00
N LEU A 12 -0.01 -0.60 -7.95
CA LEU A 12 1.06 -1.36 -7.28
C LEU A 12 0.49 -2.61 -6.62
N THR A 13 -0.62 -2.47 -5.91
CA THR A 13 -1.41 -3.59 -5.35
C THR A 13 -2.05 -4.47 -6.43
N ALA A 14 -2.59 -3.87 -7.50
CA ALA A 14 -3.25 -4.61 -8.57
C ALA A 14 -2.30 -5.53 -9.36
N GLY A 15 -0.99 -5.22 -9.39
CA GLY A 15 -0.04 -5.87 -10.30
C GLY A 15 -0.27 -5.42 -11.73
N TYR A 16 -0.28 -4.10 -11.96
CA TYR A 16 -0.57 -3.48 -13.26
C TYR A 16 0.17 -4.15 -14.44
N GLN A 17 -0.58 -4.46 -15.51
CA GLN A 17 -0.12 -5.15 -16.72
C GLN A 17 0.51 -6.54 -16.51
N LEU A 18 0.39 -7.12 -15.32
CA LEU A 18 0.89 -8.46 -15.02
C LEU A 18 -0.27 -9.45 -14.86
N PRO A 19 -0.03 -10.76 -15.04
CA PRO A 19 -0.99 -11.76 -14.61
C PRO A 19 -1.25 -11.63 -13.11
N ALA A 20 -2.48 -11.89 -12.67
CA ALA A 20 -2.88 -11.72 -11.27
C ALA A 20 -1.96 -12.48 -10.29
N SER A 21 -1.46 -13.65 -10.66
CA SER A 21 -0.52 -14.44 -9.85
C SER A 21 0.83 -13.77 -9.59
N ALA A 22 1.18 -12.73 -10.34
CA ALA A 22 2.43 -12.01 -10.17
C ALA A 22 2.34 -10.81 -9.21
N SER A 23 1.14 -10.39 -8.79
CA SER A 23 1.00 -9.24 -7.88
C SER A 23 1.56 -9.55 -6.49
N PHE A 24 2.05 -8.53 -5.78
CA PHE A 24 2.60 -8.75 -4.45
C PHE A 24 1.60 -9.37 -3.45
N PRO A 25 0.28 -9.09 -3.47
CA PRO A 25 -0.67 -9.83 -2.64
C PRO A 25 -0.71 -11.33 -2.94
N SER A 26 -0.59 -11.73 -4.22
CA SER A 26 -0.52 -13.15 -4.61
C SER A 26 0.79 -13.79 -4.18
N ARG A 27 1.91 -13.07 -4.28
CA ARG A 27 3.21 -13.53 -3.73
C ARG A 27 3.19 -13.67 -2.21
N ILE A 28 2.47 -12.80 -1.51
CA ILE A 28 2.23 -12.95 -0.06
C ILE A 28 1.38 -14.19 0.22
N GLN A 29 0.35 -14.48 -0.59
CA GLN A 29 -0.41 -15.72 -0.44
C GLN A 29 0.49 -16.95 -0.55
N GLU A 30 1.43 -16.98 -1.51
CA GLU A 30 2.40 -18.09 -1.63
C GLU A 30 3.22 -18.29 -0.34
N LYS A 31 3.63 -17.18 0.32
CA LYS A 31 4.33 -17.24 1.62
C LYS A 31 3.43 -17.74 2.75
N ILE A 32 2.18 -17.29 2.79
CA ILE A 32 1.16 -17.73 3.75
C ILE A 32 0.93 -19.24 3.62
N ASP A 33 0.74 -19.72 2.39
CA ASP A 33 0.51 -21.13 2.09
C ASP A 33 1.73 -22.00 2.45
N ALA A 34 2.93 -21.54 2.13
CA ALA A 34 4.18 -22.23 2.48
C ALA A 34 4.37 -22.39 3.99
N LEU A 35 3.82 -21.47 4.79
CA LEU A 35 3.86 -21.50 6.25
C LEU A 35 2.62 -22.15 6.87
N SER A 36 1.68 -22.65 6.05
CA SER A 36 0.41 -23.23 6.48
C SER A 36 -0.40 -22.30 7.40
N LEU A 37 -0.28 -20.99 7.19
CA LEU A 37 -1.03 -20.00 7.97
C LEU A 37 -2.49 -19.96 7.48
N PRO A 38 -3.48 -19.79 8.38
CA PRO A 38 -4.89 -19.92 8.03
C PRO A 38 -5.47 -18.65 7.40
N TYR A 39 -4.74 -17.98 6.50
CA TYR A 39 -5.15 -16.71 5.91
C TYR A 39 -5.40 -16.80 4.40
N LYS A 40 -6.31 -15.95 3.92
CA LYS A 40 -6.57 -15.71 2.51
C LYS A 40 -6.36 -14.24 2.17
N ALA A 41 -5.40 -13.97 1.29
CA ALA A 41 -5.14 -12.68 0.70
C ALA A 41 -6.14 -12.37 -0.42
N HIS A 42 -6.77 -11.21 -0.32
CA HIS A 42 -7.71 -10.67 -1.31
C HIS A 42 -7.13 -9.41 -1.92
N ASN A 43 -6.84 -9.47 -3.22
CA ASN A 43 -6.34 -8.32 -3.96
C ASN A 43 -7.50 -7.40 -4.38
N TYR A 44 -7.56 -6.21 -3.80
CA TYR A 44 -8.52 -5.16 -4.13
C TYR A 44 -7.82 -3.90 -4.68
N GLY A 45 -6.70 -4.10 -5.38
CA GLY A 45 -5.98 -3.05 -6.11
C GLY A 45 -6.75 -2.53 -7.32
N VAL A 46 -6.78 -1.20 -7.51
CA VAL A 46 -7.39 -0.55 -8.68
C VAL A 46 -6.40 0.42 -9.31
N SER A 47 -5.97 0.14 -10.54
CA SER A 47 -4.97 0.97 -11.23
C SER A 47 -5.42 2.42 -11.38
N GLY A 48 -4.55 3.36 -11.00
CA GLY A 48 -4.81 4.81 -11.05
C GLY A 48 -5.69 5.36 -9.93
N GLU A 49 -6.02 4.54 -8.93
CA GLU A 49 -6.84 4.95 -7.78
C GLU A 49 -6.08 5.95 -6.88
N THR A 50 -6.77 7.02 -6.50
CA THR A 50 -6.29 7.99 -5.50
C THR A 50 -6.88 7.68 -4.14
N SER A 51 -6.35 8.31 -3.08
CA SER A 51 -6.92 8.23 -1.73
C SER A 51 -8.42 8.59 -1.70
N ALA A 52 -8.84 9.58 -2.49
CA ALA A 52 -10.25 9.98 -2.62
C ALA A 52 -11.12 8.89 -3.28
N GLY A 53 -10.61 8.25 -4.34
CA GLY A 53 -11.29 7.13 -4.98
C GLY A 53 -11.42 5.93 -4.05
N GLY A 54 -10.35 5.59 -3.34
CA GLY A 54 -10.35 4.55 -2.31
C GLY A 54 -11.38 4.83 -1.21
N ARG A 55 -11.42 6.07 -0.70
CA ARG A 55 -12.43 6.53 0.28
C ARG A 55 -13.85 6.29 -0.23
N GLN A 56 -14.14 6.61 -1.48
CA GLN A 56 -15.46 6.42 -2.07
C GLN A 56 -15.82 4.93 -2.23
N ARG A 57 -14.85 4.09 -2.60
CA ARG A 57 -15.05 2.66 -2.88
C ARG A 57 -15.10 1.78 -1.62
N LEU A 58 -14.49 2.23 -0.52
CA LEU A 58 -14.32 1.45 0.69
C LEU A 58 -15.62 0.82 1.23
N PRO A 59 -16.76 1.54 1.36
CA PRO A 59 -17.96 0.95 1.96
C PRO A 59 -18.48 -0.28 1.20
N THR A 60 -18.46 -0.24 -0.14
CA THR A 60 -18.88 -1.37 -0.98
C THR A 60 -17.92 -2.55 -0.88
N VAL A 61 -16.63 -2.29 -0.67
CA VAL A 61 -15.63 -3.34 -0.46
C VAL A 61 -15.83 -4.00 0.91
N LEU A 62 -15.94 -3.22 1.99
CA LEU A 62 -16.14 -3.76 3.34
C LEU A 62 -17.43 -4.57 3.47
N ALA A 63 -18.50 -4.19 2.76
CA ALA A 63 -19.75 -4.95 2.73
C ALA A 63 -19.60 -6.40 2.20
N ARG A 64 -18.51 -6.71 1.48
CA ARG A 64 -18.20 -8.07 0.99
C ARG A 64 -17.46 -8.92 2.02
N PHE A 65 -16.99 -8.32 3.11
CA PHE A 65 -16.22 -8.98 4.15
C PHE A 65 -16.96 -8.87 5.49
N PRO A 66 -17.86 -9.81 5.82
CA PRO A 66 -18.51 -9.84 7.13
C PRO A 66 -17.49 -9.94 8.28
N GLN A 67 -16.34 -10.57 8.01
CA GLN A 67 -15.22 -10.71 8.92
C GLN A 67 -13.92 -10.41 8.18
N LEU A 68 -13.09 -9.57 8.80
CA LEU A 68 -11.78 -9.16 8.30
C LEU A 68 -10.78 -9.18 9.45
N GLU A 69 -9.66 -9.88 9.27
CA GLU A 69 -8.63 -10.01 10.29
C GLU A 69 -7.47 -9.05 10.06
N VAL A 70 -7.14 -8.78 8.80
CA VAL A 70 -6.07 -7.83 8.45
C VAL A 70 -6.50 -6.95 7.28
N PHE A 71 -6.31 -5.64 7.42
CA PHE A 71 -6.48 -4.66 6.35
C PHE A 71 -5.13 -4.03 6.03
N VAL A 72 -4.68 -4.13 4.77
CA VAL A 72 -3.45 -3.53 4.26
C VAL A 72 -3.82 -2.38 3.34
N LEU A 73 -3.42 -1.15 3.69
CA LEU A 73 -3.71 0.07 2.95
C LEU A 73 -2.49 0.56 2.18
N GLU A 74 -2.61 0.64 0.86
CA GLU A 74 -1.57 1.09 -0.07
C GLU A 74 -2.18 2.09 -1.06
N LEU A 75 -2.33 3.35 -0.64
CA LEU A 75 -2.86 4.42 -1.50
C LEU A 75 -2.07 5.71 -1.26
N GLY A 76 -2.02 6.55 -2.30
CA GLY A 76 -1.41 7.87 -2.25
C GLY A 76 -0.41 8.15 -3.36
N ALA A 77 0.10 7.12 -4.06
CA ALA A 77 1.05 7.32 -5.15
C ALA A 77 0.46 8.20 -6.25
N ASN A 78 -0.79 7.92 -6.66
CA ASN A 78 -1.50 8.72 -7.66
C ASN A 78 -1.83 10.13 -7.17
N ASP A 79 -2.05 10.35 -5.87
CA ASP A 79 -2.23 11.66 -5.28
C ASP A 79 -0.95 12.50 -5.42
N GLY A 80 0.19 11.90 -5.04
CA GLY A 80 1.53 12.48 -5.17
C GLY A 80 1.85 12.85 -6.62
N LEU A 81 1.65 11.91 -7.55
CA LEU A 81 1.90 12.12 -8.98
C LEU A 81 1.00 13.20 -9.60
N ARG A 82 -0.21 13.41 -9.06
CA ARG A 82 -1.14 14.46 -9.50
C ARG A 82 -0.97 15.79 -8.75
N GLY A 83 -0.06 15.86 -7.78
CA GLY A 83 0.18 17.05 -6.97
C GLY A 83 -1.01 17.43 -6.08
N MET A 84 -1.80 16.45 -5.64
CA MET A 84 -2.89 16.70 -4.70
C MET A 84 -2.34 17.21 -3.36
N PRO A 85 -3.02 18.15 -2.67
CA PRO A 85 -2.55 18.65 -1.37
C PRO A 85 -2.35 17.50 -0.37
N VAL A 86 -1.17 17.43 0.27
CA VAL A 86 -0.83 16.36 1.24
C VAL A 86 -1.92 16.23 2.32
N ARG A 87 -2.47 17.35 2.79
CA ARG A 87 -3.57 17.38 3.74
C ARG A 87 -4.80 16.60 3.28
N GLU A 88 -5.19 16.70 2.01
CA GLU A 88 -6.33 15.97 1.46
C GLU A 88 -6.06 14.47 1.40
N THR A 89 -4.87 14.08 0.96
CA THR A 89 -4.42 12.68 0.99
C THR A 89 -4.46 12.13 2.41
N THR A 90 -3.89 12.83 3.39
CA THR A 90 -3.91 12.43 4.80
C THR A 90 -5.34 12.28 5.33
N GLN A 91 -6.24 13.22 5.03
CA GLN A 91 -7.63 13.14 5.47
C GLN A 91 -8.39 11.95 4.88
N ASN A 92 -8.11 11.59 3.63
CA ASN A 92 -8.73 10.43 3.00
C ASN A 92 -8.19 9.12 3.57
N LEU A 93 -6.88 9.01 3.78
CA LEU A 93 -6.27 7.83 4.39
C LEU A 93 -6.73 7.65 5.84
N GLN A 94 -6.78 8.73 6.64
CA GLN A 94 -7.34 8.70 7.99
C GLN A 94 -8.79 8.19 7.99
N PHE A 95 -9.63 8.73 7.10
CA PHE A 95 -11.02 8.28 6.99
C PHE A 95 -11.12 6.78 6.66
N ILE A 96 -10.27 6.27 5.77
CA ILE A 96 -10.25 4.84 5.44
C ILE A 96 -9.88 4.01 6.67
N LEU A 97 -8.86 4.40 7.43
CA LEU A 97 -8.44 3.71 8.64
C LEU A 97 -9.54 3.73 9.72
N ASP A 98 -10.21 4.86 9.90
CA ASP A 98 -11.32 5.03 10.84
C ASP A 98 -12.51 4.14 10.49
N GLU A 99 -12.91 4.12 9.22
CA GLU A 99 -14.03 3.30 8.75
C GLU A 99 -13.74 1.80 8.87
N VAL A 100 -12.50 1.37 8.58
CA VAL A 100 -12.07 -0.01 8.82
C VAL A 100 -12.09 -0.35 10.31
N LYS A 101 -11.59 0.55 11.18
CA LYS A 101 -11.63 0.36 12.64
C LYS A 101 -13.07 0.30 13.16
N ARG A 102 -13.97 1.09 12.61
CA ARG A 102 -15.40 1.10 12.97
C ARG A 102 -16.10 -0.19 12.53
N ALA A 103 -15.85 -0.65 11.30
CA ALA A 103 -16.47 -1.84 10.75
C ALA A 103 -15.89 -3.15 11.32
N HIS A 104 -14.57 -3.17 11.55
CA HIS A 104 -13.81 -4.33 12.01
C HIS A 104 -12.84 -3.93 13.13
N PRO A 105 -13.33 -3.69 14.36
CA PRO A 105 -12.51 -3.16 15.45
C PRO A 105 -11.35 -4.09 15.85
N GLN A 106 -11.49 -5.39 15.61
CA GLN A 106 -10.47 -6.40 15.88
C GLN A 106 -9.48 -6.61 14.72
N ALA A 107 -9.75 -6.05 13.54
CA ALA A 107 -8.84 -6.18 12.41
C ALA A 107 -7.53 -5.45 12.71
N ARG A 108 -6.41 -6.14 12.50
CA ARG A 108 -5.10 -5.50 12.41
C ARG A 108 -5.07 -4.64 11.16
N ARG A 109 -4.50 -3.45 11.27
CA ARG A 109 -4.38 -2.50 10.17
C ARG A 109 -2.90 -2.33 9.89
N VAL A 110 -2.53 -2.43 8.62
CA VAL A 110 -1.17 -2.22 8.12
C VAL A 110 -1.22 -1.06 7.15
N LEU A 111 -0.49 0.01 7.43
CA LEU A 111 -0.30 1.12 6.50
C LEU A 111 1.00 0.91 5.72
N VAL A 112 0.89 0.98 4.40
CA VAL A 112 2.04 0.87 3.49
C VAL A 112 2.48 2.27 3.10
N GLY A 113 3.69 2.64 3.51
CA GLY A 113 4.32 3.91 3.19
C GLY A 113 4.75 3.98 1.74
N LEU A 114 4.58 5.17 1.18
CA LEU A 114 5.06 5.54 -0.14
C LEU A 114 5.97 6.74 0.02
N GLU A 115 7.09 6.70 -0.67
CA GLU A 115 7.97 7.85 -0.79
C GLU A 115 7.79 8.48 -2.16
N PHE A 116 8.02 9.78 -2.23
CA PHE A 116 8.15 10.52 -3.46
C PHE A 116 9.64 10.76 -3.75
N PRO A 117 10.36 9.85 -4.41
CA PRO A 117 11.68 10.12 -4.96
C PRO A 117 11.55 10.16 -6.47
N PHE A 118 10.97 11.22 -7.02
CA PHE A 118 11.10 11.44 -8.45
C PHE A 118 12.22 12.45 -8.63
N ASP A 119 13.37 11.96 -9.07
CA ASP A 119 14.07 12.72 -10.10
C ASP A 119 13.06 12.90 -11.24
N LEU A 120 12.27 13.98 -11.16
CA LEU A 120 11.28 14.36 -12.17
C LEU A 120 11.98 14.82 -13.47
N GLY A 121 13.28 14.58 -13.62
CA GLY A 121 14.09 15.18 -14.65
C GLY A 121 13.89 16.71 -14.65
N PRO A 122 13.78 17.36 -15.83
CA PRO A 122 13.67 18.81 -15.94
C PRO A 122 12.55 19.47 -15.11
N LEU A 123 11.51 18.74 -14.71
CA LEU A 123 10.43 19.25 -13.85
C LEU A 123 10.89 19.53 -12.42
N ALA A 124 11.90 18.81 -11.90
CA ALA A 124 12.52 19.11 -10.61
C ALA A 124 13.30 20.44 -10.64
N THR A 125 13.90 20.78 -11.79
CA THR A 125 14.59 22.06 -12.03
C THR A 125 13.65 23.24 -12.34
N LEU A 126 12.40 22.99 -12.75
CA LEU A 126 11.44 24.05 -13.06
C LEU A 126 10.66 24.56 -11.83
N GLY A 127 10.71 23.84 -10.72
CA GLY A 127 9.77 24.02 -9.62
C GLY A 127 10.25 24.77 -8.38
N GLY A 128 11.57 24.97 -8.20
CA GLY A 128 12.14 25.55 -6.99
C GLY A 128 11.73 24.80 -5.71
N GLY A 129 12.10 25.28 -4.52
CA GLY A 129 11.92 24.59 -3.23
C GLY A 129 10.49 24.12 -2.84
N ARG A 130 9.47 24.42 -3.65
CA ARG A 130 8.08 23.97 -3.47
C ARG A 130 7.92 22.45 -3.61
N PHE A 131 8.62 21.81 -4.56
CA PHE A 131 8.57 20.34 -4.69
C PHE A 131 9.33 19.64 -3.55
N GLY A 132 10.39 20.26 -3.04
CA GLY A 132 11.11 19.74 -1.87
C GLY A 132 10.25 19.75 -0.61
N HIS A 133 9.51 20.84 -0.38
CA HIS A 133 8.57 20.92 0.74
C HIS A 133 7.42 19.91 0.60
N TYR A 134 6.82 19.82 -0.59
CA TYR A 134 5.77 18.83 -0.87
C TYR A 134 6.25 17.39 -0.64
N ALA A 135 7.41 17.02 -1.20
CA ALA A 135 7.96 15.67 -1.04
C ALA A 135 8.27 15.34 0.43
N HIS A 136 8.81 16.32 1.18
CA HIS A 136 9.04 16.17 2.62
C HIS A 136 7.74 15.93 3.39
N GLU A 137 6.71 16.76 3.16
CA GLU A 137 5.40 16.59 3.80
C GLU A 137 4.74 15.26 3.40
N PHE A 138 4.83 14.90 2.13
CA PHE A 138 4.25 13.67 1.60
C PHE A 138 4.89 12.43 2.25
N ASN A 139 6.22 12.37 2.29
CA ASN A 139 6.93 11.25 2.90
C ASN A 139 6.65 11.16 4.41
N ALA A 140 6.58 12.31 5.10
CA ALA A 140 6.30 12.36 6.53
C ALA A 140 4.86 11.90 6.88
N LEU A 141 3.89 12.10 5.98
CA LEU A 141 2.48 11.83 6.26
C LEU A 141 2.24 10.38 6.70
N PHE A 142 2.88 9.40 6.05
CA PHE A 142 2.59 7.99 6.27
C PHE A 142 3.04 7.54 7.67
N ARG A 143 4.25 7.93 8.09
CA ARG A 143 4.74 7.58 9.43
C ARG A 143 3.89 8.27 10.50
N GLN A 144 3.58 9.55 10.32
CA GLN A 144 2.73 10.29 11.27
C GLN A 144 1.34 9.65 11.39
N LEU A 145 0.73 9.28 10.27
CA LEU A 145 -0.57 8.62 10.25
C LEU A 145 -0.51 7.23 10.91
N ALA A 146 0.57 6.49 10.68
CA ALA A 146 0.77 5.19 11.32
C ALA A 146 0.86 5.30 12.84
N ASP A 147 1.67 6.24 13.33
CA ASP A 147 1.88 6.50 14.76
C ASP A 147 0.60 6.98 15.44
N GLN A 148 -0.13 7.92 14.83
CA GLN A 148 -1.39 8.45 15.36
C GLN A 148 -2.48 7.40 15.50
N ASN A 149 -2.48 6.39 14.63
CA ASN A 149 -3.50 5.34 14.60
C ASN A 149 -3.06 4.02 15.25
N GLU A 150 -1.81 3.96 15.74
CA GLU A 150 -1.19 2.76 16.29
C GLU A 150 -1.32 1.55 15.36
N VAL A 151 -1.07 1.75 14.06
CA VAL A 151 -1.15 0.71 13.04
C VAL A 151 0.24 0.19 12.67
N ASP A 152 0.30 -1.07 12.25
CA ASP A 152 1.54 -1.65 11.74
C ASP A 152 1.99 -0.90 10.48
N PHE A 153 3.29 -0.66 10.32
CA PHE A 153 3.80 0.25 9.28
C PHE A 153 4.89 -0.37 8.43
N VAL A 154 4.65 -0.50 7.13
CA VAL A 154 5.67 -0.81 6.13
C VAL A 154 6.28 0.52 5.67
N PRO A 155 7.57 0.80 5.95
CA PRO A 155 8.12 2.14 5.73
C PRO A 155 8.07 2.62 4.27
N PHE A 156 8.45 1.76 3.34
CA PHE A 156 8.45 2.08 1.93
C PHE A 156 8.25 0.84 1.06
N LEU A 157 7.15 0.82 0.29
CA LEU A 157 6.80 -0.31 -0.57
C LEU A 157 7.85 -0.61 -1.66
N LEU A 158 8.32 0.44 -2.33
CA LEU A 158 9.21 0.34 -3.49
C LEU A 158 10.69 0.32 -3.12
N HIS A 159 11.03 0.06 -1.86
CA HIS A 159 12.41 -0.03 -1.41
C HIS A 159 13.19 -1.07 -2.24
N GLY A 160 14.31 -0.65 -2.84
CA GLY A 160 15.13 -1.48 -3.72
C GLY A 160 14.56 -1.71 -5.12
N VAL A 161 13.38 -1.19 -5.45
CA VAL A 161 12.71 -1.39 -6.75
C VAL A 161 12.67 -0.10 -7.57
N ILE A 162 12.31 1.02 -6.96
CA ILE A 162 12.24 2.30 -7.66
C ILE A 162 13.61 2.69 -8.25
N GLY A 163 13.62 3.20 -9.49
CA GLY A 163 14.84 3.56 -10.21
C GLY A 163 15.63 2.38 -10.80
N GLN A 164 15.27 1.13 -10.50
CA GLN A 164 15.94 -0.05 -11.04
C GLN A 164 15.26 -0.52 -12.34
N ARG A 165 15.82 -0.15 -13.50
CA ARG A 165 15.22 -0.45 -14.81
C ARG A 165 14.86 -1.94 -15.01
N HIS A 166 15.66 -2.85 -14.48
CA HIS A 166 15.44 -4.30 -14.62
C HIS A 166 14.32 -4.85 -13.72
N LEU A 167 13.84 -4.07 -12.75
CA LEU A 167 12.75 -4.43 -11.83
C LEU A 167 11.43 -3.72 -12.18
N ASN A 168 11.43 -2.86 -13.19
CA ASN A 168 10.26 -2.11 -13.61
C ASN A 168 9.86 -2.46 -15.06
N LEU A 169 8.60 -2.19 -15.38
CA LEU A 169 8.07 -2.18 -16.74
C LEU A 169 8.74 -1.06 -17.56
N PRO A 170 8.56 -1.04 -18.90
CA PRO A 170 9.15 -0.01 -19.76
C PRO A 170 8.78 1.43 -19.40
N ASP A 171 7.69 1.64 -18.65
CA ASP A 171 7.29 2.96 -18.15
C ASP A 171 8.19 3.51 -17.03
N GLY A 172 9.04 2.66 -16.42
CA GLY A 172 9.96 3.04 -15.35
C GLY A 172 9.31 3.31 -13.99
N VAL A 173 7.99 3.11 -13.86
CA VAL A 173 7.20 3.42 -12.66
C VAL A 173 6.61 2.15 -12.04
N HIS A 174 6.13 1.22 -12.86
CA HIS A 174 5.44 0.03 -12.37
C HIS A 174 6.39 -1.16 -12.25
N PRO A 175 6.43 -1.84 -11.09
CA PRO A 175 7.26 -3.03 -10.93
C PRO A 175 6.85 -4.15 -11.90
N ASN A 176 7.83 -4.81 -12.51
CA ASN A 176 7.60 -6.06 -13.25
C ASN A 176 7.45 -7.25 -12.27
N ALA A 177 7.37 -8.48 -12.76
CA ALA A 177 7.17 -9.66 -11.90
C ALA A 177 8.25 -9.85 -10.82
N GLU A 178 9.52 -9.53 -11.11
CA GLU A 178 10.60 -9.59 -10.12
C GLU A 178 10.54 -8.41 -9.14
N GLY A 179 10.18 -7.22 -9.64
CA GLY A 179 9.90 -6.08 -8.77
C GLY A 179 8.76 -6.37 -7.79
N GLN A 180 7.64 -6.94 -8.25
CA GLN A 180 6.50 -7.34 -7.41
C GLN A 180 6.88 -8.35 -6.33
N LYS A 181 7.85 -9.24 -6.60
CA LYS A 181 8.40 -10.15 -5.58
C LYS A 181 9.10 -9.37 -4.46
N LEU A 182 9.88 -8.35 -4.80
CA LEU A 182 10.51 -7.47 -3.79
C LEU A 182 9.48 -6.62 -3.03
N LEU A 183 8.42 -6.13 -3.68
CA LEU A 183 7.31 -5.48 -2.98
C LEU A 183 6.70 -6.42 -1.93
N ALA A 184 6.49 -7.69 -2.31
CA ALA A 184 5.97 -8.70 -1.39
C ALA A 184 6.93 -8.93 -0.21
N ASP A 185 8.23 -8.98 -0.46
CA ASP A 185 9.24 -9.12 0.59
C ASP A 185 9.26 -7.91 1.54
N ASN A 186 9.16 -6.68 1.02
CA ASN A 186 9.10 -5.45 1.81
C ASN A 186 7.87 -5.44 2.74
N VAL A 187 6.70 -5.81 2.22
CA VAL A 187 5.48 -5.92 3.03
C VAL A 187 5.58 -7.08 4.04
N TRP A 188 6.18 -8.20 3.63
CA TRP A 188 6.30 -9.40 4.47
C TRP A 188 7.14 -9.18 5.73
N GLN A 189 8.16 -8.30 5.69
CA GLN A 189 8.96 -7.95 6.87
C GLN A 189 8.12 -7.48 8.06
N VAL A 190 6.99 -6.83 7.78
CA VAL A 190 6.05 -6.35 8.81
C VAL A 190 4.90 -7.33 8.96
N LEU A 191 4.26 -7.70 7.84
CA LEU A 191 3.04 -8.49 7.84
C LEU A 191 3.23 -9.86 8.51
N ARG A 192 4.40 -10.47 8.41
CA ARG A 192 4.67 -11.75 9.09
C ARG A 192 4.42 -11.68 10.59
N GLY A 193 4.91 -10.64 11.27
CA GLY A 193 4.70 -10.47 12.71
C GLY A 193 3.24 -10.18 13.09
N VAL A 194 2.45 -9.68 12.14
CA VAL A 194 1.00 -9.49 12.29
C VAL A 194 0.25 -10.83 12.19
N LEU A 195 0.68 -11.72 11.30
CA LEU A 195 0.03 -13.01 11.03
C LEU A 195 0.50 -14.15 11.95
N GLU A 196 1.73 -14.06 12.45
CA GLU A 196 2.32 -14.97 13.41
C GLU A 196 2.45 -14.24 14.76
N PRO A 197 1.37 -14.13 15.57
CA PRO A 197 1.52 -13.56 16.90
C PRO A 197 2.62 -14.33 17.64
N GLN A 198 3.57 -13.58 18.20
CA GLN A 198 4.60 -14.09 19.09
C GLN A 198 3.90 -14.96 20.13
N ARG A 199 4.20 -16.26 20.16
CA ARG A 199 3.78 -17.08 21.29
C ARG A 199 4.41 -16.46 22.55
N PRO A 200 3.66 -16.35 23.66
CA PRO A 200 4.20 -15.83 24.91
C PRO A 200 5.43 -16.60 25.38
#